data_AF-F5R8N9-F1
#
_entry.id   AF-F5R8N9-F1
#
_cell.length_a   1.000
_cell.length_b   1.000
_cell.length_c   1.000
_cell.angle_alpha   90.00
_cell.angle_beta   90.00
_cell.angle_gamma   90.00
#
_symmetry.space_group_name_H-M   'P 1'
#
loop_
_entity.id
_entity.type
_entity.pdbx_description
1 polymer ?
#
loop_
_entity_poly.entity_id
_entity_poly.type
_entity_poly.pdbx_seq_one_letter_code
_entity_poly.pdbx_strand_id
1 'polypeptide(L)'
;MSLRPRIWSLRSRTRLLLRSVDNRLKPLYCPLQQRSNGGVLAVDIDAWVGLFAQLTWVVYLLKYCEERGLEPRIRLIGPLYARVHGQDWLGELFERPSGQSDTPGTPVRALRISRISEFAQLGLARDIPARISVRQAARLIREQLRVRPDILAHVDRFAAQHFDRRRVIGLHFRGTDKATEAHRVSWEDCAATVDNYRRAHPDTQVLFVSSDEAAFIDWIRDRIAGIEVIAHDDQERSRDGKAIHTQAARGDNGQKAREALINTLLLSRCDVLIRSSSFMSAWSSLFRPDLPIIMLNAPFDAKCWFPDAELMTRSMKQYLPDTLRE
;
A
#
# COMPACT_ATOMS: atom_id res chain seq x y z
N MET A 1 -35.01 -33.44 -18.78
CA MET A 1 -33.69 -32.77 -18.88
C MET A 1 -33.84 -31.30 -18.48
N SER A 2 -33.21 -30.87 -17.38
CA SER A 2 -33.38 -29.52 -16.83
C SER A 2 -32.67 -28.46 -17.68
N LEU A 3 -33.42 -27.50 -18.22
CA LEU A 3 -32.92 -26.36 -19.01
C LEU A 3 -32.25 -25.26 -18.14
N ARG A 4 -32.36 -25.35 -16.81
CA ARG A 4 -31.87 -24.32 -15.87
C ARG A 4 -30.34 -24.14 -15.82
N PRO A 5 -29.49 -25.19 -15.89
CA PRO A 5 -28.03 -25.04 -15.85
C PRO A 5 -27.46 -24.34 -17.10
N ARG A 6 -28.07 -24.57 -18.28
CA ARG A 6 -27.64 -23.98 -19.57
C ARG A 6 -27.97 -22.49 -19.67
N ILE A 7 -29.11 -22.05 -19.12
CA ILE A 7 -29.51 -20.64 -19.09
C ILE A 7 -28.61 -19.84 -18.12
N TRP A 8 -28.21 -20.45 -16.99
CA TRP A 8 -27.30 -19.82 -16.04
C TRP A 8 -25.88 -19.66 -16.61
N SER A 9 -25.37 -20.66 -17.34
CA SER A 9 -24.04 -20.60 -17.98
C SER A 9 -23.98 -19.64 -19.18
N LEU A 10 -25.07 -19.50 -19.95
CA LEU A 10 -25.14 -18.48 -21.01
C LEU A 10 -25.20 -17.06 -20.41
N ARG A 11 -26.00 -16.84 -19.36
CA ARG A 11 -26.13 -15.54 -18.68
C ARG A 11 -24.83 -15.11 -17.98
N SER A 12 -24.07 -16.05 -17.43
CA SER A 12 -22.76 -15.75 -16.81
C SER A 12 -21.71 -15.41 -17.87
N ARG A 13 -21.67 -16.14 -18.99
CA ARG A 13 -20.77 -15.86 -20.13
C ARG A 13 -21.07 -14.53 -20.81
N THR A 14 -22.35 -14.19 -21.03
CA THR A 14 -22.73 -12.87 -21.57
C THR A 14 -22.41 -11.74 -20.60
N ARG A 15 -22.61 -11.91 -19.28
CA ARG A 15 -22.17 -10.92 -18.28
C ARG A 15 -20.66 -10.72 -18.25
N LEU A 16 -19.88 -11.80 -18.38
CA LEU A 16 -18.42 -11.74 -18.45
C LEU A 16 -17.93 -11.01 -19.72
N LEU A 17 -18.54 -11.32 -20.87
CA LEU A 17 -18.24 -10.63 -22.14
C LEU A 17 -18.62 -9.15 -22.08
N LEU A 18 -19.81 -8.81 -21.58
CA LEU A 18 -20.25 -7.43 -21.42
C LEU A 18 -19.37 -6.65 -20.45
N ARG A 19 -18.93 -7.26 -19.34
CA ARG A 19 -17.95 -6.66 -18.42
C ARG A 19 -16.59 -6.44 -19.08
N SER A 20 -16.13 -7.38 -19.89
CA SER A 20 -14.87 -7.26 -20.63
C SER A 20 -14.90 -6.12 -21.66
N VAL A 21 -16.01 -5.98 -22.39
CA VAL A 21 -16.23 -4.89 -23.34
C VAL A 21 -16.34 -3.55 -22.60
N ASP A 22 -17.16 -3.46 -21.55
CA ASP A 22 -17.30 -2.24 -20.75
C ASP A 22 -15.95 -1.77 -20.17
N ASN A 23 -15.14 -2.70 -19.61
CA ASN A 23 -13.82 -2.38 -19.09
C ASN A 23 -12.88 -1.79 -20.16
N ARG A 24 -12.98 -2.21 -21.42
CA ARG A 24 -12.20 -1.65 -22.53
C ARG A 24 -12.69 -0.28 -22.99
N LEU A 25 -13.97 0.03 -22.78
CA LEU A 25 -14.59 1.31 -23.16
C LEU A 25 -14.48 2.38 -22.08
N LYS A 26 -14.35 1.99 -20.80
CA LYS A 26 -14.16 2.91 -19.66
C LYS A 26 -13.13 4.03 -19.92
N PRO A 27 -11.93 3.74 -20.46
CA PRO A 27 -10.95 4.79 -20.72
C PRO A 27 -11.42 5.88 -21.68
N LEU A 28 -12.45 5.62 -22.49
CA LEU A 28 -13.00 6.58 -23.45
C LEU A 28 -14.12 7.41 -22.81
N TYR A 29 -14.99 6.80 -22.00
CA TYR A 29 -16.15 7.51 -21.44
C TYR A 29 -15.93 8.08 -20.03
N CYS A 30 -15.07 7.49 -19.19
CA CYS A 30 -14.77 8.03 -17.86
C CYS A 30 -14.25 9.47 -17.91
N PRO A 31 -13.32 9.86 -18.80
CA PRO A 31 -12.90 11.25 -18.95
C PRO A 31 -14.06 12.21 -19.25
N LEU A 32 -14.98 11.83 -20.14
CA LEU A 32 -16.15 12.62 -20.50
C LEU A 32 -17.13 12.74 -19.33
N GLN A 33 -17.33 11.64 -18.61
CA GLN A 33 -18.13 11.59 -17.39
C GLN A 33 -17.61 12.59 -16.34
N GLN A 34 -16.29 12.57 -16.09
CA GLN A 34 -15.68 13.45 -15.08
C GLN A 34 -15.71 14.92 -15.47
N ARG A 35 -15.60 15.25 -16.77
CA ARG A 35 -15.76 16.65 -17.24
C ARG A 35 -17.14 17.24 -16.94
N SER A 36 -18.17 16.39 -16.84
CA SER A 36 -19.54 16.84 -16.54
C SER A 36 -19.79 17.17 -15.07
N ASN A 37 -18.85 16.87 -14.17
CA ASN A 37 -18.97 17.07 -12.72
C ASN A 37 -18.57 18.48 -12.24
N GLY A 38 -18.33 19.42 -13.15
CA GLY A 38 -18.19 20.85 -12.80
C GLY A 38 -17.07 21.17 -11.80
N GLY A 39 -15.91 20.53 -11.94
CA GLY A 39 -14.75 20.75 -11.06
C GLY A 39 -14.51 19.66 -10.02
N VAL A 40 -15.36 18.63 -9.95
CA VAL A 40 -15.19 17.50 -9.03
C VAL A 40 -14.72 16.24 -9.77
N LEU A 41 -13.67 15.58 -9.26
CA LEU A 41 -13.28 14.24 -9.70
C LEU A 41 -13.89 13.19 -8.76
N ALA A 42 -14.90 12.45 -9.22
CA ALA A 42 -15.63 11.48 -8.41
C ALA A 42 -15.35 10.03 -8.88
N VAL A 43 -14.62 9.26 -8.07
CA VAL A 43 -14.14 7.91 -8.44
C VAL A 43 -14.37 6.90 -7.32
N ASP A 44 -14.95 5.76 -7.69
CA ASP A 44 -15.02 4.56 -6.85
C ASP A 44 -13.97 3.55 -7.33
N ILE A 45 -13.03 3.19 -6.47
CA ILE A 45 -12.04 2.15 -6.74
C ILE A 45 -12.55 0.83 -6.14
N ASP A 46 -12.96 -0.07 -7.03
CA ASP A 46 -13.47 -1.42 -6.74
C ASP A 46 -12.45 -2.46 -7.24
N ALA A 47 -11.29 -2.50 -6.57
CA ALA A 47 -10.13 -3.23 -7.04
C ALA A 47 -9.78 -4.43 -6.17
N TRP A 48 -9.30 -5.49 -6.82
CA TRP A 48 -8.75 -6.69 -6.18
C TRP A 48 -7.22 -6.63 -6.19
N VAL A 49 -6.66 -5.57 -5.61
CA VAL A 49 -5.20 -5.39 -5.46
C VAL A 49 -4.88 -4.96 -4.03
N GLY A 50 -3.64 -5.15 -3.61
CA GLY A 50 -3.21 -4.87 -2.24
C GLY A 50 -3.45 -3.42 -1.80
N LEU A 51 -3.60 -3.23 -0.49
CA LEU A 51 -3.95 -1.96 0.18
C LEU A 51 -3.18 -0.77 -0.40
N PHE A 52 -1.85 -0.87 -0.36
CA PHE A 52 -0.96 0.20 -0.77
C PHE A 52 -0.92 0.42 -2.28
N ALA A 53 -1.28 -0.58 -3.10
CA ALA A 53 -1.48 -0.35 -4.53
C ALA A 53 -2.71 0.54 -4.77
N GLN A 54 -3.81 0.30 -4.05
CA GLN A 54 -5.01 1.14 -4.13
C GLN A 54 -4.74 2.54 -3.59
N LEU A 55 -4.03 2.67 -2.45
CA LEU A 55 -3.63 3.97 -1.93
C LEU A 55 -2.70 4.73 -2.88
N THR A 56 -1.79 4.04 -3.57
CA THR A 56 -0.96 4.66 -4.62
C THR A 56 -1.82 5.24 -5.75
N TRP A 57 -2.91 4.55 -6.14
CA TRP A 57 -3.86 5.12 -7.10
C TRP A 57 -4.57 6.36 -6.54
N VAL A 58 -4.95 6.38 -5.25
CA VAL A 58 -5.48 7.60 -4.61
C VAL A 58 -4.49 8.75 -4.75
N VAL A 59 -3.20 8.53 -4.47
CA VAL A 59 -2.16 9.56 -4.62
C VAL A 59 -2.06 10.07 -6.06
N TYR A 60 -2.15 9.19 -7.07
CA TYR A 60 -2.19 9.62 -8.46
C TYR A 60 -3.39 10.51 -8.78
N LEU A 61 -4.57 10.16 -8.27
CA LEU A 61 -5.78 10.96 -8.45
C LEU A 61 -5.68 12.30 -7.73
N LEU A 62 -5.11 12.35 -6.53
CA LEU A 62 -4.85 13.61 -5.82
C LEU A 62 -3.91 14.52 -6.61
N LYS A 63 -2.83 13.97 -7.19
CA LYS A 63 -1.92 14.73 -8.07
C LYS A 63 -2.64 15.26 -9.31
N TYR A 64 -3.49 14.43 -9.92
CA TYR A 64 -4.29 14.82 -11.08
C TYR A 64 -5.23 15.98 -10.75
N CYS A 65 -5.90 15.90 -9.58
CA CYS A 65 -6.79 16.94 -9.09
C CYS A 65 -6.05 18.24 -8.83
N GLU A 66 -4.92 18.21 -8.13
CA GLU A 66 -4.08 19.37 -7.84
C GLU A 66 -3.73 20.17 -9.10
N GLU A 67 -3.29 19.49 -10.17
CA GLU A 67 -2.88 20.15 -11.42
C GLU A 67 -3.99 20.83 -12.19
N ARG A 68 -5.23 20.44 -11.89
CA ARG A 68 -6.42 20.88 -12.63
C ARG A 68 -7.36 21.68 -11.75
N GLY A 69 -6.98 21.94 -10.50
CA GLY A 69 -7.83 22.60 -9.52
C GLY A 69 -9.15 21.86 -9.28
N LEU A 70 -9.13 20.52 -9.30
CA LEU A 70 -10.33 19.71 -9.08
C LEU A 70 -10.48 19.32 -7.60
N GLU A 71 -11.71 19.25 -7.12
CA GLU A 71 -12.02 18.67 -5.81
C GLU A 71 -12.01 17.12 -5.90
N PRO A 72 -11.19 16.41 -5.11
CA PRO A 72 -11.18 14.96 -5.11
C PRO A 72 -12.33 14.38 -4.27
N ARG A 73 -13.17 13.54 -4.90
CA ARG A 73 -14.17 12.68 -4.24
C ARG A 73 -13.87 11.22 -4.56
N ILE A 74 -12.90 10.66 -3.83
CA ILE A 74 -12.37 9.31 -4.07
C ILE A 74 -12.87 8.38 -2.97
N ARG A 75 -13.35 7.20 -3.34
CA ARG A 75 -13.75 6.13 -2.40
C ARG A 75 -13.05 4.83 -2.74
N LEU A 76 -12.64 4.09 -1.72
CA LEU A 76 -12.11 2.74 -1.87
C LEU A 76 -13.18 1.77 -1.40
N ILE A 77 -13.79 1.05 -2.35
CA ILE A 77 -14.95 0.18 -2.10
C ILE A 77 -14.69 -1.29 -2.40
N GLY A 78 -13.45 -1.61 -2.80
CA GLY A 78 -13.03 -2.96 -3.13
C GLY A 78 -13.15 -3.93 -1.95
N PRO A 79 -13.33 -5.24 -2.22
CA PRO A 79 -13.77 -6.21 -1.21
C PRO A 79 -12.68 -6.68 -0.24
N LEU A 80 -11.40 -6.39 -0.51
CA LEU A 80 -10.27 -6.94 0.26
C LEU A 80 -10.10 -6.32 1.65
N TYR A 81 -10.56 -5.08 1.84
CA TYR A 81 -10.34 -4.29 3.05
C TYR A 81 -11.63 -3.70 3.63
N ALA A 82 -12.75 -3.84 2.91
CA ALA A 82 -14.04 -3.41 3.40
C ALA A 82 -14.59 -4.41 4.43
N ARG A 83 -15.10 -3.90 5.56
CA ARG A 83 -15.87 -4.72 6.52
C ARG A 83 -17.23 -5.10 5.94
N VAL A 84 -17.85 -4.16 5.23
CA VAL A 84 -19.12 -4.34 4.51
C VAL A 84 -18.89 -4.10 3.02
N HIS A 85 -19.42 -4.98 2.17
CA HIS A 85 -19.25 -4.86 0.72
C HIS A 85 -19.75 -3.50 0.20
N GLY A 86 -18.90 -2.77 -0.52
CA GLY A 86 -19.23 -1.47 -1.10
C GLY A 86 -19.09 -0.28 -0.14
N GLN A 87 -18.70 -0.53 1.12
CA GLN A 87 -18.34 0.51 2.07
C GLN A 87 -17.04 1.22 1.64
N ASP A 88 -17.00 2.55 1.77
CA ASP A 88 -15.75 3.29 1.62
C ASP A 88 -14.84 3.04 2.83
N TRP A 89 -13.83 2.21 2.66
CA TRP A 89 -12.88 1.90 3.72
C TRP A 89 -11.71 2.88 3.79
N LEU A 90 -11.58 3.83 2.86
CA LEU A 90 -10.55 4.87 2.96
C LEU A 90 -10.74 5.71 4.23
N GLY A 91 -12.00 6.02 4.56
CA GLY A 91 -12.38 6.75 5.78
C GLY A 91 -12.17 5.98 7.10
N GLU A 92 -11.94 4.67 7.03
CA GLU A 92 -11.55 3.88 8.21
C GLU A 92 -10.07 4.07 8.58
N LEU A 93 -9.24 4.54 7.64
CA LEU A 93 -7.80 4.71 7.82
C LEU A 93 -7.38 6.19 7.88
N PHE A 94 -8.07 7.04 7.12
CA PHE A 94 -7.73 8.45 6.98
C PHE A 94 -8.95 9.34 7.23
N GLU A 95 -8.72 10.44 7.94
CA GLU A 95 -9.64 11.57 7.99
C GLU A 95 -9.51 12.41 6.73
N ARG A 96 -10.65 12.87 6.23
CA ARG A 96 -10.70 13.90 5.20
C ARG A 96 -10.66 15.26 5.90
N PRO A 97 -9.86 16.23 5.43
CA PRO A 97 -9.87 17.58 5.99
C PRO A 97 -11.30 18.12 6.04
N SER A 98 -11.71 18.59 7.22
CA SER A 98 -13.02 19.20 7.48
C SER A 98 -13.23 20.38 6.52
N GLY A 99 -14.23 20.25 5.65
CA GLY A 99 -14.47 21.13 4.51
C GLY A 99 -15.14 20.39 3.34
N GLN A 100 -14.95 19.07 3.25
CA GLN A 100 -15.75 18.17 2.40
C GLN A 100 -17.00 17.66 3.14
N SER A 101 -17.68 18.52 3.91
CA SER A 101 -19.04 18.20 4.36
C SER A 101 -19.92 18.11 3.12
N ASP A 102 -20.68 17.03 2.98
CA ASP A 102 -21.90 17.08 2.17
C ASP A 102 -22.85 18.06 2.89
N THR A 103 -22.65 19.37 2.69
CA THR A 103 -23.50 20.39 3.30
C THR A 103 -24.90 20.19 2.72
N PRO A 104 -25.91 19.82 3.53
CA PRO A 104 -27.26 19.61 3.04
C PRO A 104 -27.85 20.98 2.73
N GLY A 105 -27.81 21.39 1.46
CA GLY A 105 -28.36 22.70 1.07
C GLY A 105 -28.06 23.20 -0.33
N THR A 106 -27.02 22.69 -1.00
CA THR A 106 -26.82 22.99 -2.43
C THR A 106 -27.48 21.90 -3.25
N PRO A 107 -28.32 22.19 -4.26
CA PRO A 107 -28.82 21.15 -5.17
C PRO A 107 -27.63 20.60 -5.96
N VAL A 108 -27.00 19.55 -5.42
CA VAL A 108 -25.90 18.85 -6.07
C VAL A 108 -26.49 18.23 -7.32
N ARG A 109 -26.13 18.78 -8.50
CA ARG A 109 -26.31 18.04 -9.75
C ARG A 109 -25.69 16.66 -9.52
N ALA A 110 -26.48 15.59 -9.63
CA ALA A 110 -26.04 14.25 -9.27
C ALA A 110 -24.66 13.94 -9.86
N LEU A 111 -23.64 13.86 -9.01
CA LEU A 111 -22.26 13.64 -9.43
C LEU A 111 -22.18 12.32 -10.18
N ARG A 112 -21.54 12.34 -11.34
CA ARG A 112 -21.30 11.12 -12.11
C ARG A 112 -20.04 10.44 -11.58
N ILE A 113 -20.21 9.31 -10.90
CA ILE A 113 -19.12 8.55 -10.29
C ILE A 113 -18.57 7.52 -11.29
N SER A 114 -17.28 7.56 -11.58
CA SER A 114 -16.63 6.51 -12.38
C SER A 114 -16.18 5.37 -11.47
N ARG A 115 -16.66 4.14 -11.73
CA ARG A 115 -16.25 2.94 -10.99
C ARG A 115 -15.19 2.16 -11.77
N ILE A 116 -14.00 2.03 -11.18
CA ILE A 116 -12.84 1.38 -11.79
C ILE A 116 -12.35 0.20 -10.95
N SER A 117 -11.94 -0.88 -11.62
CA SER A 117 -11.24 -2.02 -10.97
C SER A 117 -9.74 -2.06 -11.29
N GLU A 118 -9.33 -1.29 -12.29
CA GLU A 118 -7.94 -1.10 -12.70
C GLU A 118 -7.72 0.38 -12.99
N PHE A 119 -6.57 0.92 -12.61
CA PHE A 119 -6.29 2.35 -12.80
C PHE A 119 -6.42 2.82 -14.25
N ALA A 120 -5.97 1.99 -15.21
CA ALA A 120 -6.03 2.31 -16.64
C ALA A 120 -7.45 2.58 -17.17
N GLN A 121 -8.47 2.02 -16.51
CA GLN A 121 -9.88 2.21 -16.88
C GLN A 121 -10.33 3.67 -16.75
N LEU A 122 -9.70 4.46 -15.88
CA LEU A 122 -10.08 5.87 -15.74
C LEU A 122 -9.80 6.68 -17.00
N GLY A 123 -8.82 6.27 -17.82
CA GLY A 123 -8.43 6.99 -19.03
C GLY A 123 -7.77 8.36 -18.77
N LEU A 124 -7.53 8.70 -17.51
CA LEU A 124 -6.88 9.93 -17.05
C LEU A 124 -5.60 9.58 -16.28
N ALA A 125 -4.77 10.58 -15.98
CA ALA A 125 -3.62 10.44 -15.09
C ALA A 125 -2.57 9.38 -15.51
N ARG A 126 -2.52 9.00 -16.81
CA ARG A 126 -1.67 7.90 -17.31
C ARG A 126 -0.17 8.19 -17.19
N ASP A 127 0.20 9.45 -17.28
CA ASP A 127 1.56 9.97 -17.19
C ASP A 127 2.01 10.21 -15.74
N ILE A 128 1.07 10.32 -14.78
CA ILE A 128 1.36 10.61 -13.37
C ILE A 128 2.35 9.63 -12.74
N PRO A 129 2.21 8.31 -12.91
CA PRO A 129 3.14 7.35 -12.31
C PRO A 129 4.61 7.59 -12.69
N ALA A 130 4.88 8.16 -13.87
CA ALA A 130 6.24 8.41 -14.37
C ALA A 130 6.86 9.73 -13.88
N ARG A 131 6.05 10.63 -13.29
CA ARG A 131 6.49 12.01 -12.98
C ARG A 131 6.22 12.45 -11.54
N ILE A 132 5.46 11.66 -10.78
CA ILE A 132 5.26 11.92 -9.36
C ILE A 132 6.48 11.45 -8.58
N SER A 133 6.96 12.30 -7.67
CA SER A 133 8.04 11.96 -6.75
C SER A 133 7.54 11.56 -5.37
N VAL A 134 8.38 10.87 -4.59
CA VAL A 134 8.10 10.47 -3.21
C VAL A 134 7.80 11.69 -2.35
N ARG A 135 8.55 12.80 -2.53
CA ARG A 135 8.30 14.05 -1.81
C ARG A 135 6.95 14.68 -2.16
N GLN A 136 6.55 14.66 -3.43
CA GLN A 136 5.24 15.16 -3.85
C GLN A 136 4.10 14.29 -3.30
N ALA A 137 4.24 12.96 -3.38
CA ALA A 137 3.28 12.03 -2.81
C ALA A 137 3.11 12.23 -1.29
N ALA A 138 4.22 12.37 -0.57
CA ALA A 138 4.21 12.63 0.88
C ALA A 138 3.50 13.93 1.23
N ARG A 139 3.73 15.00 0.44
CA ARG A 139 3.02 16.27 0.61
C ARG A 139 1.51 16.08 0.40
N LEU A 140 1.10 15.43 -0.69
CA LEU A 140 -0.31 15.15 -0.99
C LEU A 140 -0.97 14.34 0.11
N ILE A 141 -0.30 13.31 0.63
CA ILE A 141 -0.80 12.51 1.76
C ILE A 141 -1.02 13.40 2.98
N ARG A 142 -0.01 14.17 3.38
CA ARG A 142 -0.11 15.05 4.56
C ARG A 142 -1.24 16.09 4.43
N GLU A 143 -1.44 16.63 3.22
CA GLU A 143 -2.43 17.69 2.97
C GLU A 143 -3.85 17.14 2.81
N GLN A 144 -4.02 15.96 2.19
CA GLN A 144 -5.33 15.45 1.74
C GLN A 144 -5.76 14.15 2.43
N LEU A 145 -4.83 13.37 3.01
CA LEU A 145 -5.06 12.07 3.66
C LEU A 145 -4.44 12.06 5.05
N ARG A 146 -5.14 12.64 6.03
CA ARG A 146 -4.67 12.67 7.41
C ARG A 146 -4.91 11.31 8.05
N VAL A 147 -3.86 10.60 8.47
CA VAL A 147 -4.04 9.33 9.19
C VAL A 147 -4.91 9.58 10.43
N ARG A 148 -5.86 8.69 10.70
CA ARG A 148 -6.75 8.85 11.86
C ARG A 148 -5.98 8.97 13.17
N PRO A 149 -6.40 9.86 14.09
CA PRO A 149 -5.74 10.07 15.38
C PRO A 149 -5.59 8.81 16.23
N ASP A 150 -6.56 7.89 16.19
CA ASP A 150 -6.51 6.66 16.97
C ASP A 150 -5.41 5.69 16.47
N ILE A 151 -5.15 5.68 15.16
CA ILE A 151 -4.05 4.91 14.55
C ILE A 151 -2.72 5.56 14.90
N LEU A 152 -2.60 6.88 14.78
CA LEU A 152 -1.38 7.61 15.14
C LEU A 152 -1.05 7.46 16.62
N ALA A 153 -2.03 7.61 17.51
CA ALA A 153 -1.83 7.44 18.95
C ALA A 153 -1.35 6.02 19.31
N HIS A 154 -1.80 5.00 18.57
CA HIS A 154 -1.29 3.63 18.73
C HIS A 154 0.17 3.51 18.32
N VAL A 155 0.53 4.05 17.15
CA VAL A 155 1.91 4.08 16.64
C VAL A 155 2.82 4.85 17.59
N ASP A 156 2.38 6.01 18.08
CA ASP A 156 3.15 6.87 18.98
C ASP A 156 3.40 6.18 20.33
N ARG A 157 2.40 5.50 20.91
CA ARG A 157 2.60 4.71 22.13
C ARG A 157 3.61 3.58 21.93
N PHE A 158 3.50 2.83 20.83
CA PHE A 158 4.44 1.77 20.53
C PHE A 158 5.86 2.31 20.34
N ALA A 159 6.01 3.38 19.55
CA ALA A 159 7.32 4.00 19.31
C ALA A 159 7.92 4.60 20.60
N ALA A 160 7.12 5.22 21.46
CA ALA A 160 7.60 5.70 22.76
C ALA A 160 8.11 4.57 23.65
N GLN A 161 7.41 3.42 23.65
CA GLN A 161 7.81 2.26 24.43
C GLN A 161 9.05 1.54 23.85
N HIS A 162 9.15 1.45 22.53
CA HIS A 162 10.08 0.53 21.85
C HIS A 162 11.19 1.21 21.03
N PHE A 163 11.06 2.49 20.68
CA PHE A 163 12.01 3.21 19.82
C PHE A 163 12.63 4.43 20.50
N ASP A 164 12.02 4.98 21.55
CA ASP A 164 12.46 6.26 22.14
C ASP A 164 13.95 6.23 22.52
N ARG A 165 14.68 7.24 22.04
CA ARG A 165 16.13 7.45 22.23
C ARG A 165 17.01 6.26 21.86
N ARG A 166 16.54 5.38 20.97
CA ARG A 166 17.28 4.23 20.49
C ARG A 166 17.48 4.31 18.99
N ARG A 167 18.64 3.83 18.51
CA ARG A 167 18.81 3.58 17.09
C ARG A 167 18.12 2.28 16.72
N VAL A 168 17.11 2.35 15.86
CA VAL A 168 16.31 1.21 15.42
C VAL A 168 16.38 0.99 13.91
N ILE A 169 16.67 -0.27 13.55
CA ILE A 169 16.54 -0.76 12.18
C ILE A 169 15.11 -1.21 11.98
N GLY A 170 14.43 -0.68 10.96
CA GLY A 170 13.22 -1.29 10.43
C GLY A 170 13.59 -2.38 9.43
N LEU A 171 13.04 -3.57 9.59
CA LEU A 171 13.18 -4.68 8.66
C LEU A 171 11.80 -5.10 8.17
N HIS A 172 11.58 -4.95 6.88
CA HIS A 172 10.41 -5.49 6.21
C HIS A 172 10.80 -6.64 5.29
N PHE A 173 10.34 -7.84 5.65
CA PHE A 173 10.45 -9.01 4.79
C PHE A 173 9.07 -9.37 4.24
N ARG A 174 9.01 -9.68 2.94
CA ARG A 174 7.78 -10.15 2.30
C ARG A 174 8.02 -11.57 1.84
N GLY A 175 7.48 -12.52 2.60
CA GLY A 175 7.71 -13.94 2.38
C GLY A 175 6.74 -14.57 1.38
N THR A 176 5.51 -14.06 1.31
CA THR A 176 4.42 -14.71 0.57
C THR A 176 4.13 -14.08 -0.79
N ASP A 177 3.39 -14.81 -1.63
CA ASP A 177 2.64 -14.41 -2.84
C ASP A 177 3.27 -13.61 -4.00
N LYS A 178 4.52 -13.13 -3.92
CA LYS A 178 5.09 -12.18 -4.90
C LYS A 178 6.35 -12.59 -5.66
N ALA A 179 6.62 -13.88 -5.80
CA ALA A 179 7.70 -14.37 -6.67
C ALA A 179 7.56 -13.92 -8.15
N THR A 180 6.37 -13.48 -8.57
CA THR A 180 6.08 -12.94 -9.91
C THR A 180 6.33 -11.44 -10.05
N GLU A 181 6.63 -10.73 -8.97
CA GLU A 181 6.89 -9.28 -8.99
C GLU A 181 8.34 -8.91 -8.69
N ALA A 182 9.05 -9.73 -7.93
CA ALA A 182 10.47 -9.56 -7.63
C ALA A 182 11.12 -10.90 -7.33
N HIS A 183 12.44 -10.99 -7.47
CA HIS A 183 13.21 -12.16 -7.03
C HIS A 183 13.07 -12.35 -5.52
N ARG A 184 12.90 -13.59 -5.06
CA ARG A 184 12.84 -13.89 -3.62
C ARG A 184 14.22 -13.69 -3.00
N VAL A 185 14.25 -13.01 -1.85
CA VAL A 185 15.46 -12.85 -1.03
C VAL A 185 15.50 -13.99 -0.01
N SER A 186 16.68 -14.57 0.21
CA SER A 186 16.85 -15.57 1.28
C SER A 186 16.75 -14.93 2.67
N TRP A 187 16.41 -15.71 3.68
CA TRP A 187 16.39 -15.20 5.06
C TRP A 187 17.81 -14.84 5.52
N GLU A 188 18.79 -15.61 5.06
CA GLU A 188 20.21 -15.44 5.32
C GLU A 188 20.73 -14.10 4.76
N ASP A 189 20.38 -13.74 3.54
CA ASP A 189 20.78 -12.46 2.94
C ASP A 189 20.15 -11.27 3.69
N CYS A 190 18.91 -11.44 4.18
CA CYS A 190 18.26 -10.44 5.03
C CYS A 190 19.04 -10.24 6.33
N ALA A 191 19.36 -11.33 7.03
CA ALA A 191 20.14 -11.29 8.26
C ALA A 191 21.55 -10.73 8.03
N ALA A 192 22.21 -11.12 6.94
CA ALA A 192 23.53 -10.62 6.57
C ALA A 192 23.52 -9.11 6.31
N THR A 193 22.45 -8.58 5.69
CA THR A 193 22.27 -7.14 5.48
C THR A 193 22.11 -6.39 6.82
N VAL A 194 21.33 -6.96 7.76
CA VAL A 194 21.20 -6.41 9.12
C VAL A 194 22.56 -6.41 9.82
N ASP A 195 23.30 -7.52 9.78
CA ASP A 195 24.62 -7.65 10.40
C ASP A 195 25.65 -6.69 9.78
N ASN A 196 25.62 -6.50 8.46
CA ASN A 196 26.44 -5.51 7.75
C ASN A 196 26.18 -4.08 8.24
N TYR A 197 24.91 -3.70 8.36
CA TYR A 197 24.54 -2.37 8.86
C TYR A 197 24.98 -2.20 10.31
N ARG A 198 24.73 -3.17 11.18
CA ARG A 198 25.13 -3.12 12.60
C ARG A 198 26.64 -3.00 12.79
N ARG A 199 27.45 -3.65 11.95
CA ARG A 199 28.91 -3.48 11.98
C ARG A 199 29.35 -2.04 11.70
N ALA A 200 28.64 -1.34 10.81
CA ALA A 200 28.90 0.06 10.51
C ALA A 200 28.27 1.03 11.54
N HIS A 201 27.23 0.60 12.25
CA HIS A 201 26.46 1.39 13.22
C HIS A 201 26.32 0.62 14.54
N PRO A 202 27.42 0.45 15.31
CA PRO A 202 27.46 -0.36 16.53
C PRO A 202 26.58 0.17 17.67
N ASP A 203 26.10 1.41 17.57
CA ASP A 203 25.11 2.02 18.46
C ASP A 203 23.66 1.59 18.18
N THR A 204 23.43 0.71 17.19
CA THR A 204 22.12 0.10 16.94
C THR A 204 21.67 -0.73 18.15
N GLN A 205 20.45 -0.49 18.64
CA GLN A 205 19.93 -1.16 19.83
C GLN A 205 18.72 -2.05 19.56
N VAL A 206 17.99 -1.80 18.48
CA VAL A 206 16.69 -2.42 18.22
C VAL A 206 16.54 -2.78 16.74
N LEU A 207 15.95 -3.95 16.48
CA LEU A 207 15.48 -4.39 15.17
C LEU A 207 13.96 -4.53 15.23
N PHE A 208 13.24 -3.62 14.59
CA PHE A 208 11.79 -3.72 14.39
C PHE A 208 11.49 -4.51 13.12
N VAL A 209 10.82 -5.65 13.25
CA VAL A 209 10.50 -6.57 12.16
C VAL A 209 9.03 -6.50 11.81
N SER A 210 8.74 -6.32 10.53
CA SER A 210 7.41 -6.45 9.94
C SER A 210 7.45 -7.46 8.81
N SER A 211 6.66 -8.53 8.92
CA SER A 211 6.60 -9.61 7.94
C SER A 211 5.22 -10.23 7.93
N ASP A 212 4.78 -10.68 6.76
CA ASP A 212 3.57 -11.48 6.58
C ASP A 212 3.76 -12.95 6.98
N GLU A 213 5.02 -13.39 7.14
CA GLU A 213 5.43 -14.75 7.47
C GLU A 213 5.91 -14.86 8.93
N ALA A 214 5.14 -15.56 9.77
CA ALA A 214 5.45 -15.71 11.20
C ALA A 214 6.77 -16.47 11.44
N ALA A 215 7.03 -17.52 10.66
CA ALA A 215 8.25 -18.32 10.77
C ALA A 215 9.52 -17.49 10.54
N PHE A 216 9.47 -16.48 9.66
CA PHE A 216 10.58 -15.56 9.47
C PHE A 216 10.83 -14.67 10.70
N ILE A 217 9.77 -14.19 11.35
CA ILE A 217 9.88 -13.34 12.55
C ILE A 217 10.54 -14.12 13.69
N ASP A 218 10.14 -15.37 13.89
CA ASP A 218 10.73 -16.22 14.92
C ASP A 218 12.19 -16.55 14.58
N TRP A 219 12.46 -16.93 13.33
CA TRP A 219 13.82 -17.21 12.87
C TRP A 219 14.77 -16.01 13.00
N ILE A 220 14.35 -14.81 12.60
CA ILE A 220 15.23 -13.62 12.67
C ILE A 220 15.46 -13.18 14.12
N ARG A 221 14.48 -13.40 15.00
CA ARG A 221 14.62 -13.15 16.44
C ARG A 221 15.69 -14.06 17.05
N ASP A 222 15.72 -15.33 16.65
CA ASP A 222 16.74 -16.28 17.13
C ASP A 222 18.11 -16.04 16.47
N ARG A 223 18.12 -15.60 15.20
CA ARG A 223 19.35 -15.40 14.41
C ARG A 223 20.12 -14.12 14.79
N ILE A 224 19.42 -13.05 15.20
CA ILE A 224 20.05 -11.76 15.48
C ILE A 224 20.26 -11.61 16.99
N ALA A 225 21.53 -11.64 17.41
CA ALA A 225 21.94 -11.50 18.79
C ALA A 225 22.53 -10.10 19.10
N GLY A 226 22.44 -9.70 20.38
CA GLY A 226 23.06 -8.48 20.91
C GLY A 226 22.25 -7.19 20.74
N ILE A 227 21.05 -7.27 20.19
CA ILE A 227 20.06 -6.17 20.14
C ILE A 227 18.66 -6.73 20.41
N GLU A 228 17.72 -5.86 20.77
CA GLU A 228 16.32 -6.25 20.97
C GLU A 228 15.66 -6.46 19.60
N VAL A 229 15.02 -7.62 19.37
CA VAL A 229 14.26 -7.89 18.15
C VAL A 229 12.77 -7.91 18.46
N ILE A 230 12.05 -6.94 17.92
CA ILE A 230 10.64 -6.67 18.23
C ILE A 230 9.79 -6.70 16.96
N ALA A 231 8.52 -7.08 17.11
CA ALA A 231 7.52 -7.02 16.05
C ALA A 231 6.22 -6.51 16.63
N HIS A 232 5.44 -5.75 15.86
CA HIS A 232 4.10 -5.33 16.28
C HIS A 232 3.16 -6.54 16.29
N ASP A 233 2.43 -6.78 17.39
CA ASP A 233 1.55 -7.94 17.50
C ASP A 233 0.30 -7.82 16.61
N ASP A 234 0.39 -8.40 15.41
CA ASP A 234 -0.69 -8.44 14.43
C ASP A 234 -1.59 -9.66 14.67
N GLN A 235 -2.90 -9.45 14.68
CA GLN A 235 -3.88 -10.53 14.87
C GLN A 235 -3.89 -11.49 13.67
N GLU A 236 -3.62 -10.97 12.48
CA GLU A 236 -3.76 -11.68 11.21
C GLU A 236 -2.41 -11.90 10.50
N ARG A 237 -1.62 -12.91 10.93
CA ARG A 237 -0.35 -13.31 10.28
C ARG A 237 -0.39 -14.69 9.62
N SER A 238 0.33 -14.85 8.51
CA SER A 238 0.39 -16.13 7.80
C SER A 238 1.14 -17.16 8.62
N ARG A 239 0.48 -18.30 8.84
CA ARG A 239 1.06 -19.51 9.47
C ARG A 239 1.26 -20.65 8.46
N ASP A 240 0.74 -20.49 7.25
CA ASP A 240 0.70 -21.50 6.19
C ASP A 240 1.35 -21.03 4.88
N GLY A 241 2.08 -19.91 4.90
CA GLY A 241 2.77 -19.34 3.73
C GLY A 241 1.86 -18.68 2.69
N LYS A 242 0.53 -18.61 2.94
CA LYS A 242 -0.43 -17.92 2.09
C LYS A 242 -0.62 -16.48 2.53
N ALA A 243 -0.66 -15.55 1.57
CA ALA A 243 -0.95 -14.15 1.83
C ALA A 243 -2.37 -13.97 2.40
N ILE A 244 -2.48 -13.47 3.63
CA ILE A 244 -3.77 -13.23 4.29
C ILE A 244 -4.49 -12.01 3.70
N HIS A 245 -3.74 -11.04 3.19
CA HIS A 245 -4.27 -9.78 2.64
C HIS A 245 -4.98 -9.94 1.28
N THR A 246 -4.85 -11.09 0.61
CA THR A 246 -5.58 -11.42 -0.64
C THR A 246 -6.84 -12.25 -0.39
N GLN A 247 -7.09 -12.64 0.87
CA GLN A 247 -8.18 -13.51 1.27
C GLN A 247 -9.31 -12.70 1.93
N ALA A 248 -10.24 -12.18 1.12
CA ALA A 248 -11.39 -11.41 1.61
C ALA A 248 -12.31 -12.16 2.59
N ALA A 249 -12.25 -13.50 2.63
CA ALA A 249 -13.11 -14.35 3.45
C ALA A 249 -12.48 -14.80 4.78
N ARG A 250 -11.22 -14.41 5.08
CA ARG A 250 -10.49 -14.86 6.28
C ARG A 250 -10.23 -13.67 7.19
N GLY A 251 -10.62 -13.72 8.47
CA GLY A 251 -10.33 -12.64 9.44
C GLY A 251 -11.11 -11.35 9.20
N ASP A 252 -10.78 -10.30 9.98
CA ASP A 252 -11.36 -8.96 9.82
C ASP A 252 -10.55 -8.13 8.80
N ASN A 253 -11.16 -7.88 7.63
CA ASN A 253 -10.51 -7.14 6.54
C ASN A 253 -10.16 -5.69 6.89
N GLY A 254 -10.98 -5.03 7.73
CA GLY A 254 -10.70 -3.69 8.22
C GLY A 254 -9.54 -3.70 9.21
N GLN A 255 -9.46 -4.72 10.06
CA GLN A 255 -8.33 -4.92 10.96
C GLN A 255 -7.02 -5.16 10.19
N LYS A 256 -7.02 -6.00 9.15
CA LYS A 256 -5.83 -6.18 8.29
C LYS A 256 -5.37 -4.88 7.67
N ALA A 257 -6.29 -4.05 7.20
CA ALA A 257 -5.96 -2.76 6.61
C ALA A 257 -5.31 -1.82 7.65
N ARG A 258 -5.89 -1.80 8.86
CA ARG A 258 -5.38 -1.04 10.00
C ARG A 258 -3.99 -1.50 10.44
N GLU A 259 -3.78 -2.80 10.61
CA GLU A 259 -2.48 -3.39 11.00
C GLU A 259 -1.40 -3.15 9.95
N ALA A 260 -1.73 -3.27 8.67
CA ALA A 260 -0.80 -2.98 7.58
C ALA A 260 -0.37 -1.50 7.57
N LEU A 261 -1.30 -0.58 7.83
CA LEU A 261 -0.98 0.85 7.97
C LEU A 261 -0.14 1.13 9.22
N ILE A 262 -0.46 0.50 10.36
CA ILE A 262 0.33 0.63 11.61
C ILE A 262 1.77 0.17 11.39
N ASN A 263 1.96 -1.03 10.84
CA ASN A 263 3.29 -1.55 10.52
C ASN A 263 4.07 -0.60 9.61
N THR A 264 3.41 -0.05 8.58
CA THR A 264 4.03 0.90 7.65
C THR A 264 4.47 2.19 8.34
N LEU A 265 3.64 2.72 9.24
CA LEU A 265 3.94 3.90 10.04
C LEU A 265 5.08 3.63 11.04
N LEU A 266 5.09 2.46 11.70
CA LEU A 266 6.18 2.05 12.58
C LEU A 266 7.51 1.94 11.83
N LEU A 267 7.51 1.31 10.65
CA LEU A 267 8.69 1.27 9.76
C LEU A 267 9.15 2.69 9.37
N SER A 268 8.23 3.64 9.21
CA SER A 268 8.59 5.05 8.91
C SER A 268 9.24 5.79 10.08
N ARG A 269 9.11 5.28 11.31
CA ARG A 269 9.70 5.85 12.53
C ARG A 269 11.09 5.29 12.86
N CYS A 270 11.54 4.24 12.18
CA CYS A 270 12.86 3.64 12.37
C CYS A 270 13.98 4.56 11.83
N ASP A 271 15.25 4.38 12.16
CA ASP A 271 16.34 5.23 11.64
C ASP A 271 16.75 4.85 10.22
N VAL A 272 16.65 3.57 9.89
CA VAL A 272 16.88 3.01 8.55
C VAL A 272 15.83 1.94 8.27
N LEU A 273 15.49 1.73 7.01
CA LEU A 273 14.59 0.66 6.59
C LEU A 273 15.28 -0.29 5.61
N ILE A 274 15.54 -1.51 6.07
CA ILE A 274 15.89 -2.65 5.22
C ILE A 274 14.58 -3.28 4.74
N ARG A 275 14.39 -3.42 3.42
CA ARG A 275 13.11 -3.88 2.88
C ARG A 275 13.24 -4.74 1.63
N SER A 276 12.34 -5.72 1.53
CA SER A 276 11.95 -6.33 0.25
C SER A 276 11.11 -5.37 -0.60
N SER A 277 11.11 -5.59 -1.91
CA SER A 277 10.21 -4.98 -2.89
C SER A 277 8.75 -5.25 -2.52
N SER A 278 8.06 -4.20 -2.10
CA SER A 278 6.67 -4.25 -1.60
C SER A 278 6.13 -2.84 -1.42
N PHE A 279 4.93 -2.57 -1.92
CA PHE A 279 4.30 -1.26 -1.70
C PHE A 279 4.08 -0.90 -0.23
N MET A 280 3.92 -1.90 0.67
CA MET A 280 3.73 -1.64 2.10
C MET A 280 4.92 -0.90 2.71
N SER A 281 6.11 -1.49 2.67
CA SER A 281 7.32 -0.83 3.20
C SER A 281 7.80 0.32 2.32
N ALA A 282 7.44 0.36 1.04
CA ALA A 282 7.71 1.52 0.20
C ALA A 282 6.92 2.75 0.67
N TRP A 283 5.68 2.56 1.13
CA TRP A 283 4.86 3.63 1.71
C TRP A 283 5.42 4.21 3.02
N SER A 284 6.29 3.51 3.74
CA SER A 284 7.03 4.12 4.86
C SER A 284 7.84 5.34 4.40
N SER A 285 8.35 5.31 3.17
CA SER A 285 9.05 6.45 2.56
C SER A 285 8.10 7.57 2.13
N LEU A 286 6.81 7.29 1.93
CA LEU A 286 5.82 8.33 1.64
C LEU A 286 5.37 9.04 2.92
N PHE A 287 5.46 8.39 4.08
CA PHE A 287 5.27 9.04 5.38
C PHE A 287 6.53 9.78 5.86
N ARG A 288 7.72 9.26 5.53
CA ARG A 288 9.01 9.91 5.83
C ARG A 288 9.92 9.94 4.58
N PRO A 289 9.83 10.98 3.74
CA PRO A 289 10.53 11.07 2.46
C PRO A 289 12.05 11.01 2.51
N ASP A 290 12.65 11.27 3.65
CA ASP A 290 14.09 11.24 3.91
C ASP A 290 14.55 9.95 4.61
N LEU A 291 13.63 9.00 4.88
CA LEU A 291 13.96 7.68 5.43
C LEU A 291 15.08 7.01 4.61
N PRO A 292 16.25 6.74 5.21
CA PRO A 292 17.30 5.94 4.59
C PRO A 292 16.78 4.52 4.33
N ILE A 293 17.06 3.98 3.15
CA ILE A 293 16.57 2.67 2.74
C ILE A 293 17.67 1.77 2.20
N ILE A 294 17.52 0.47 2.45
CA ILE A 294 18.33 -0.60 1.87
C ILE A 294 17.35 -1.59 1.25
N MET A 295 17.29 -1.63 -0.08
CA MET A 295 16.44 -2.57 -0.82
C MET A 295 17.17 -3.90 -1.01
N LEU A 296 16.56 -4.98 -0.51
CA LEU A 296 17.09 -6.34 -0.58
C LEU A 296 16.92 -6.97 -1.97
N ASN A 297 15.97 -6.49 -2.76
CA ASN A 297 15.72 -6.91 -4.13
C ASN A 297 15.07 -5.77 -4.93
N ALA A 298 15.20 -5.83 -6.24
CA ALA A 298 14.46 -4.98 -7.17
C ALA A 298 13.15 -5.65 -7.60
N PRO A 299 12.05 -4.88 -7.81
CA PRO A 299 10.96 -5.35 -8.65
C PRO A 299 11.47 -5.67 -10.06
N PHE A 300 10.84 -6.60 -10.76
CA PHE A 300 11.08 -6.81 -12.20
C PHE A 300 10.78 -5.52 -12.97
N ASP A 301 11.49 -5.26 -14.08
CA ASP A 301 11.37 -4.02 -14.87
C ASP A 301 9.92 -3.67 -15.22
N ALA A 302 9.13 -4.67 -15.65
CA ALA A 302 7.71 -4.47 -15.99
C ALA A 302 6.79 -4.14 -14.79
N LYS A 303 7.31 -4.30 -13.57
CA LYS A 303 6.64 -4.10 -12.27
C LYS A 303 7.31 -2.98 -11.45
N CYS A 304 8.35 -2.36 -11.98
CA CYS A 304 9.08 -1.27 -11.33
C CYS A 304 8.27 0.03 -11.47
N TRP A 305 7.26 0.15 -10.63
CA TRP A 305 6.35 1.30 -10.59
C TRP A 305 6.71 2.22 -9.44
N PHE A 306 6.22 3.46 -9.49
CA PHE A 306 6.25 4.34 -8.33
C PHE A 306 5.59 3.65 -7.11
N PRO A 307 6.17 3.77 -5.89
CA PRO A 307 7.37 4.54 -5.57
C PRO A 307 8.70 3.81 -5.76
N ASP A 308 8.70 2.49 -5.97
CA ASP A 308 9.93 1.69 -6.03
C ASP A 308 10.90 2.14 -7.14
N ALA A 309 10.36 2.58 -8.28
CA ALA A 309 11.16 3.18 -9.36
C ALA A 309 12.06 4.33 -8.90
N GLU A 310 11.59 5.18 -7.97
CA GLU A 310 12.41 6.25 -7.38
C GLU A 310 13.26 5.70 -6.22
N LEU A 311 12.69 4.87 -5.35
CA LEU A 311 13.37 4.35 -4.16
C LEU A 311 14.62 3.53 -4.49
N MET A 312 14.64 2.81 -5.60
CA MET A 312 15.82 2.07 -6.05
C MET A 312 17.03 2.97 -6.28
N THR A 313 16.81 4.19 -6.77
CA THR A 313 17.90 5.15 -7.09
C THR A 313 18.63 5.66 -5.85
N ARG A 314 18.00 5.55 -4.67
CA ARG A 314 18.53 6.02 -3.38
C ARG A 314 18.87 4.88 -2.40
N SER A 315 18.74 3.63 -2.83
CA SER A 315 19.04 2.46 -1.99
C SER A 315 20.51 2.43 -1.61
N MET A 316 20.81 2.27 -0.32
CA MET A 316 22.17 2.16 0.21
C MET A 316 22.71 0.74 0.00
N LYS A 317 23.32 0.51 -1.17
CA LYS A 317 23.81 -0.82 -1.59
C LYS A 317 25.05 -1.30 -0.81
N GLN A 318 25.78 -0.42 -0.13
CA GLN A 318 27.01 -0.77 0.58
C GLN A 318 26.79 -1.79 1.72
N TYR A 319 25.57 -1.91 2.22
CA TYR A 319 25.22 -2.86 3.29
C TYR A 319 24.70 -4.21 2.79
N LEU A 320 24.49 -4.36 1.48
CA LEU A 320 24.06 -5.64 0.91
C LEU A 320 25.21 -6.66 0.95
N PRO A 321 24.93 -7.95 1.21
CA PRO A 321 25.89 -9.03 0.98
C PRO A 321 26.21 -9.15 -0.51
N ASP A 322 27.35 -9.76 -0.84
CA ASP A 322 27.80 -9.86 -2.23
C ASP A 322 26.80 -10.62 -3.13
N THR A 323 26.05 -11.57 -2.57
CA THR A 323 24.93 -12.29 -3.20
C THR A 323 23.81 -11.40 -3.72
N LEU A 324 23.69 -10.16 -3.23
CA LEU A 324 22.64 -9.20 -3.61
C LEU A 324 23.18 -7.93 -4.30
N ARG A 325 24.48 -7.86 -4.58
CA ARG A 325 25.11 -6.65 -5.17
C ARG A 325 25.09 -6.61 -6.69
N GLU A 326 24.71 -7.71 -7.34
CA GLU A 326 24.54 -7.85 -8.80
C GLU A 326 23.26 -7.17 -9.31
#